data_AF-A0A517XU06-F1
#
_entry.id   AF-A0A517XU06-F1
#
_cell.length_a   1.000
_cell.length_b   1.000
_cell.length_c   1.000
_cell.angle_alpha   90.00
_cell.angle_beta   90.00
_cell.angle_gamma   90.00
#
_symmetry.space_group_name_H-M   'P 1'
#
loop_
_entity.id
_entity.type
_entity.pdbx_description
1 polymer ?
#
loop_
_entity_poly.entity_id
_entity_poly.type
_entity_poly.pdbx_seq_one_letter_code
_entity_poly.pdbx_strand_id
1 'polypeptide(L)'
;MKVLAAPHFDGRLACELVYANLERRWRARTRTDGRRPSSEKWRWQRIPTLSEDNRSAEVSLEKLLISTADDTWANAIPTARGLFDDGGRKANVDLAHRSGATIAFVELKWASNHPAYAAFEIVGYAMAWAQARFRAEEMGYVTDGTLRPVLATNAARWCVLAPASFYAGWDAEQLARFAASLDQGMNSFFTERLNSTCANSQGLFC
;
A
#
# COMPACT_ATOMS: atom_id res chain seq x y z
N MET A 1 -41.97 3.00 -7.01
CA MET A 1 -40.86 2.02 -7.09
C MET A 1 -39.79 2.49 -6.12
N LYS A 2 -39.62 1.85 -4.95
CA LYS A 2 -38.55 2.21 -4.01
C LYS A 2 -37.23 1.78 -4.65
N VAL A 3 -36.40 2.74 -5.03
CA VAL A 3 -34.98 2.47 -5.28
C VAL A 3 -34.43 2.00 -3.94
N LEU A 4 -34.23 0.69 -3.79
CA LEU A 4 -33.43 0.17 -2.69
C LEU A 4 -32.06 0.83 -2.87
N ALA A 5 -31.70 1.75 -1.98
CA ALA A 5 -30.38 2.34 -1.95
C ALA A 5 -29.38 1.17 -1.99
N ALA A 6 -28.49 1.17 -3.00
CA ALA A 6 -27.43 0.18 -3.07
C ALA A 6 -26.72 0.13 -1.72
N PRO A 7 -26.36 -1.06 -1.20
CA PRO A 7 -25.69 -1.16 0.09
C PRO A 7 -24.45 -0.25 0.07
N HIS A 8 -24.37 0.65 1.05
CA HIS A 8 -23.21 1.52 1.21
C HIS A 8 -21.96 0.64 1.35
N PHE A 9 -20.94 0.91 0.53
CA PHE A 9 -19.66 0.24 0.66
C PHE A 9 -19.00 0.62 2.00
N ASP A 10 -18.60 -0.38 2.78
CA ASP A 10 -17.94 -0.20 4.08
C ASP A 10 -16.42 -0.36 3.91
N GLY A 11 -15.72 0.78 3.81
CA GLY A 11 -14.27 0.80 3.68
C GLY A 11 -13.54 0.31 4.93
N ARG A 12 -14.13 0.44 6.12
CA ARG A 12 -13.51 -0.07 7.35
C ARG A 12 -13.51 -1.60 7.36
N LEU A 13 -14.66 -2.21 7.07
CA LEU A 13 -14.76 -3.66 6.97
C LEU A 13 -13.79 -4.21 5.91
N ALA A 14 -13.67 -3.54 4.76
CA ALA A 14 -12.71 -3.90 3.73
C ALA A 14 -11.26 -3.91 4.26
N CYS A 15 -10.84 -2.86 4.98
CA CYS A 15 -9.51 -2.79 5.58
C CYS A 15 -9.26 -3.93 6.60
N GLU A 16 -10.22 -4.17 7.50
CA GLU A 16 -10.12 -5.23 8.51
C GLU A 16 -10.01 -6.62 7.88
N LEU A 17 -10.82 -6.91 6.85
CA LEU A 17 -10.79 -8.20 6.17
C LEU A 17 -9.47 -8.42 5.43
N VAL A 18 -8.97 -7.39 4.73
CA VAL A 18 -7.68 -7.46 4.05
C VAL A 18 -6.57 -7.68 5.08
N TYR A 19 -6.52 -6.88 6.14
CA TYR A 19 -5.50 -7.01 7.19
C TYR A 19 -5.55 -8.37 7.90
N ALA A 20 -6.75 -8.83 8.29
CA ALA A 20 -6.93 -10.14 8.93
C ALA A 20 -6.47 -11.29 8.02
N ASN A 21 -6.69 -11.18 6.72
CA ASN A 21 -6.16 -12.17 5.77
C ASN A 21 -4.63 -12.16 5.69
N LEU A 22 -4.00 -10.98 5.65
CA LEU A 22 -2.53 -10.84 5.69
C LEU A 22 -1.95 -11.43 6.98
N GLU A 23 -2.59 -11.15 8.13
CA GLU A 23 -2.21 -11.68 9.44
C GLU A 23 -2.30 -13.21 9.50
N ARG A 24 -3.42 -13.77 9.03
CA ARG A 24 -3.63 -15.21 8.99
C ARG A 24 -2.56 -15.89 8.15
N ARG A 25 -2.26 -15.36 6.96
CA ARG A 25 -1.25 -15.90 6.04
C ARG A 25 0.16 -15.80 6.62
N TRP A 26 0.52 -14.67 7.23
CA TRP A 26 1.80 -14.49 7.92
C TRP A 26 2.00 -15.56 9.00
N ARG A 27 1.03 -15.72 9.91
CA ARG A 27 1.09 -16.70 11.00
C ARG A 27 1.14 -18.14 10.51
N ALA A 28 0.43 -18.46 9.43
CA ALA A 28 0.48 -19.80 8.85
C ALA A 28 1.89 -20.13 8.35
N ARG A 29 2.54 -19.17 7.66
CA ARG A 29 3.87 -19.35 7.09
C ARG A 29 4.97 -19.41 8.14
N THR A 30 4.96 -18.52 9.12
CA THR A 30 5.97 -18.53 10.19
C THR A 30 5.98 -19.82 10.99
N ARG A 31 4.82 -20.49 11.12
CA ARG A 31 4.72 -21.82 11.74
C ARG A 31 5.31 -22.94 10.89
N THR A 32 5.29 -22.82 9.56
CA THR A 32 5.71 -23.90 8.66
C THR A 32 7.17 -23.80 8.23
N ASP A 33 7.68 -22.60 7.92
CA ASP A 33 9.03 -22.42 7.36
C ASP A 33 9.97 -21.57 8.23
N GLY A 34 9.46 -20.91 9.27
CA GLY A 34 10.22 -20.00 10.14
C GLY A 34 10.88 -18.83 9.41
N ARG A 35 10.53 -18.60 8.13
CA ARG A 35 11.29 -17.72 7.24
C ARG A 35 10.83 -16.29 7.39
N ARG A 36 11.78 -15.40 7.66
CA ARG A 36 11.54 -13.96 7.66
C ARG A 36 11.33 -13.42 6.24
N PRO A 37 10.56 -12.34 6.07
CA PRO A 37 10.52 -11.57 4.85
C PRO A 37 11.91 -11.17 4.35
N SER A 38 12.03 -10.97 3.05
CA SER A 38 13.26 -10.43 2.47
C SER A 38 13.54 -9.01 2.99
N SER A 39 14.81 -8.71 3.25
CA SER A 39 15.31 -7.37 3.55
C SER A 39 15.14 -6.37 2.40
N GLU A 40 14.72 -6.82 1.21
CA GLU A 40 14.43 -5.96 0.06
C GLU A 40 13.05 -5.29 0.14
N LYS A 41 12.17 -5.79 1.02
CA LYS A 41 10.83 -5.23 1.17
C LYS A 41 10.89 -3.85 1.81
N TRP A 42 10.04 -2.96 1.32
CA TRP A 42 9.93 -1.57 1.77
C TRP A 42 11.23 -0.78 1.67
N ARG A 43 12.12 -1.15 0.73
CA ARG A 43 13.33 -0.36 0.46
C ARG A 43 12.97 0.97 -0.21
N TRP A 44 13.73 2.00 0.12
CA TRP A 44 13.67 3.30 -0.56
C TRP A 44 14.77 3.34 -1.62
N GLN A 45 14.39 3.33 -2.89
CA GLN A 45 15.34 3.32 -3.99
C GLN A 45 14.76 3.98 -5.24
N ARG A 46 15.60 4.72 -5.96
CA ARG A 46 15.33 5.19 -7.31
C ARG A 46 15.86 4.18 -8.32
N ILE A 47 15.00 3.72 -9.20
CA ILE A 47 15.26 2.74 -10.25
C ILE A 47 14.78 3.34 -11.58
N PRO A 48 15.57 4.25 -12.20
CA PRO A 48 15.16 4.97 -13.41
C PRO A 48 15.28 4.14 -14.68
N THR A 49 16.05 3.06 -14.66
CA THR A 49 16.31 2.25 -15.85
C THR A 49 15.06 1.52 -16.32
N LEU A 50 14.73 1.69 -17.60
CA LEU A 50 13.71 0.94 -18.31
C LEU A 50 14.37 -0.25 -19.02
N SER A 51 13.78 -1.44 -18.90
CA SER A 51 14.22 -2.62 -19.67
C SER A 51 13.86 -2.42 -21.14
N GLU A 52 14.76 -2.82 -22.05
CA GLU A 52 14.54 -2.74 -23.52
C GLU A 52 13.28 -3.49 -23.96
N ASP A 53 12.94 -4.58 -23.27
CA ASP A 53 11.76 -5.40 -23.56
C ASP A 53 10.46 -4.90 -22.90
N ASN A 54 10.46 -3.76 -22.20
CA ASN A 54 9.28 -3.30 -21.48
C ASN A 54 8.16 -2.83 -22.44
N ARG A 55 7.01 -3.50 -22.37
CA ARG A 55 5.79 -3.12 -23.11
C ARG A 55 4.73 -2.42 -22.26
N SER A 56 4.95 -2.27 -20.95
CA SER A 56 3.96 -1.67 -20.06
C SER A 56 4.03 -0.15 -20.08
N ALA A 57 2.94 0.50 -20.47
CA ALA A 57 2.80 1.96 -20.41
C ALA A 57 2.93 2.49 -18.97
N GLU A 58 2.40 1.75 -17.99
CA GLU A 58 2.49 2.09 -16.56
C GLU A 58 3.96 2.08 -16.09
N VAL A 59 4.73 1.06 -16.46
CA VAL A 59 6.16 0.99 -16.13
C VAL A 59 6.95 2.08 -16.86
N SER A 60 6.65 2.35 -18.13
CA SER A 60 7.32 3.44 -18.87
C SER A 60 7.05 4.80 -18.23
N LEU A 61 5.81 5.05 -17.79
CA LEU A 61 5.45 6.27 -17.06
C LEU A 61 6.16 6.36 -15.71
N GLU A 62 6.20 5.26 -14.95
CA GLU A 62 6.94 5.16 -13.68
C GLU A 62 8.42 5.56 -13.87
N LYS A 63 9.09 4.98 -14.88
CA LYS A 63 10.51 5.25 -15.17
C LYS A 63 10.74 6.67 -15.65
N LEU A 64 9.84 7.21 -16.48
CA LEU A 64 9.93 8.60 -16.92
C LEU A 64 9.84 9.56 -15.74
N LEU A 65 8.84 9.39 -14.87
CA LEU A 65 8.64 10.25 -13.69
C LEU A 65 9.84 10.21 -12.74
N ILE A 66 10.37 9.01 -12.44
CA ILE A 66 11.50 8.90 -11.51
C ILE A 66 12.82 9.42 -12.10
N SER A 67 12.96 9.42 -13.44
CA SER A 67 14.15 9.93 -14.11
C SER A 67 14.33 11.44 -13.96
N THR A 68 13.23 12.18 -13.81
CA THR A 68 13.22 13.64 -13.65
C THR A 68 13.01 14.10 -12.20
N ALA A 69 12.65 13.18 -11.30
CA ALA A 69 12.43 13.47 -9.90
C ALA A 69 13.74 13.66 -9.12
N ASP A 70 13.66 14.25 -7.93
CA ASP A 70 14.76 14.31 -6.98
C ASP A 70 14.82 13.06 -6.06
N ASP A 71 15.69 13.06 -5.06
CA ASP A 71 15.89 11.94 -4.14
C ASP A 71 14.78 11.76 -3.09
N THR A 72 13.79 12.67 -3.08
CA THR A 72 12.57 12.55 -2.29
C THR A 72 11.55 11.62 -2.93
N TRP A 73 11.84 11.09 -4.11
CA TRP A 73 11.04 10.07 -4.78
C TRP A 73 11.71 8.70 -4.81
N ALA A 74 10.89 7.66 -4.78
CA ALA A 74 11.27 6.27 -5.02
C ALA A 74 10.25 5.60 -5.93
N ASN A 75 10.64 4.50 -6.57
CA ASN A 75 9.73 3.73 -7.44
C ASN A 75 9.90 2.22 -7.27
N ALA A 76 8.89 1.47 -7.75
CA ALA A 76 8.83 0.02 -7.68
C ALA A 76 9.15 -0.52 -6.28
N ILE A 77 8.56 0.07 -5.24
CA ILE A 77 8.81 -0.26 -3.83
C ILE A 77 8.29 -1.67 -3.56
N PRO A 78 9.16 -2.66 -3.32
CA PRO A 78 8.72 -4.03 -3.15
C PRO A 78 7.90 -4.16 -1.88
N THR A 79 6.65 -4.54 -2.04
CA THR A 79 5.77 -4.74 -0.89
C THR A 79 5.89 -6.16 -0.38
N ALA A 80 5.57 -6.32 0.91
CA ALA A 80 5.33 -7.62 1.49
C ALA A 80 4.14 -8.36 0.83
N ARG A 81 3.37 -7.74 -0.08
CA ARG A 81 2.13 -8.33 -0.62
C ARG A 81 2.33 -9.74 -1.23
N GLY A 82 3.51 -10.01 -1.81
CA GLY A 82 3.90 -11.32 -2.35
C GLY A 82 4.27 -12.40 -1.32
N LEU A 83 4.30 -12.09 -0.01
CA LEU A 83 4.26 -13.11 1.05
C LEU A 83 2.88 -13.78 1.15
N PHE A 84 1.90 -13.25 0.43
CA PHE A 84 0.47 -13.57 0.54
C PHE A 84 -0.15 -14.07 -0.76
N ASP A 85 0.64 -14.55 -1.73
CA ASP A 85 0.07 -15.17 -2.95
C ASP A 85 0.90 -16.38 -3.39
N ASP A 86 0.20 -17.40 -3.86
CA ASP A 86 0.76 -18.71 -4.22
C ASP A 86 1.48 -18.67 -5.60
N GLY A 87 1.45 -17.51 -6.27
CA GLY A 87 1.72 -17.35 -7.70
C GLY A 87 2.86 -16.40 -8.09
N GLY A 88 3.79 -16.08 -7.19
CA GLY A 88 5.10 -15.49 -7.56
C GLY A 88 5.10 -14.09 -8.20
N ARG A 89 3.94 -13.41 -8.33
CA ARG A 89 3.89 -12.08 -8.93
C ARG A 89 4.48 -11.04 -7.97
N LYS A 90 5.51 -10.33 -8.44
CA LYS A 90 6.09 -9.19 -7.71
C LYS A 90 4.99 -8.14 -7.53
N ALA A 91 4.77 -7.74 -6.29
CA ALA A 91 3.81 -6.71 -5.93
C ALA A 91 4.58 -5.51 -5.39
N ASN A 92 4.55 -4.41 -6.12
CA ASN A 92 5.28 -3.20 -5.82
C ASN A 92 4.29 -2.04 -5.77
N VAL A 93 4.56 -1.05 -4.90
CA VAL A 93 3.96 0.27 -5.11
C VAL A 93 4.76 0.97 -6.20
N ASP A 94 4.09 1.52 -7.20
CA ASP A 94 4.74 2.11 -8.37
C ASP A 94 5.61 3.31 -7.99
N LEU A 95 5.08 4.28 -7.24
CA LEU A 95 5.84 5.45 -6.79
C LEU A 95 5.62 5.73 -5.30
N ALA A 96 6.62 6.33 -4.67
CA ALA A 96 6.40 7.06 -3.43
C ALA A 96 7.18 8.36 -3.38
N HIS A 97 6.61 9.33 -2.68
CA HIS A 97 7.19 10.65 -2.46
C HIS A 97 7.25 10.95 -0.97
N ARG A 98 8.41 11.38 -0.48
CA ARG A 98 8.63 11.74 0.91
C ARG A 98 8.60 13.26 1.05
N SER A 99 7.69 13.76 1.89
CA SER A 99 7.63 15.15 2.29
C SER A 99 7.68 15.24 3.82
N GLY A 100 8.87 15.53 4.35
CA GLY A 100 9.13 15.54 5.80
C GLY A 100 8.89 14.15 6.43
N ALA A 101 7.93 14.09 7.35
CA ALA A 101 7.50 12.88 8.06
C ALA A 101 6.26 12.20 7.44
N THR A 102 5.92 12.55 6.21
CA THR A 102 4.82 11.93 5.45
C THR A 102 5.35 11.30 4.18
N ILE A 103 4.81 10.13 3.82
CA ILE A 103 5.03 9.49 2.53
C ILE A 103 3.70 9.42 1.79
N ALA A 104 3.69 9.84 0.53
CA ALA A 104 2.60 9.54 -0.39
C ALA A 104 3.00 8.33 -1.24
N PHE A 105 2.18 7.29 -1.21
CA PHE A 105 2.27 6.11 -2.07
C PHE A 105 1.29 6.26 -3.22
N VAL A 106 1.77 6.06 -4.45
CA VAL A 106 1.00 6.25 -5.67
C VAL A 106 0.99 4.97 -6.48
N GLU A 107 -0.21 4.49 -6.82
CA GLU A 107 -0.43 3.46 -7.82
C GLU A 107 -0.72 4.13 -9.16
N LEU A 108 0.03 3.79 -10.21
CA LEU A 108 -0.20 4.29 -11.55
C LEU A 108 -1.16 3.36 -12.29
N LYS A 109 -2.13 3.95 -13.02
CA LYS A 109 -2.96 3.21 -13.97
C LYS A 109 -2.98 3.92 -15.31
N TRP A 110 -2.94 3.14 -16.39
CA TRP A 110 -3.02 3.70 -17.75
C TRP A 110 -4.32 3.32 -18.46
N ALA A 111 -4.52 2.02 -18.71
CA ALA A 111 -5.66 1.52 -19.50
C ALA A 111 -6.14 0.13 -19.08
N SER A 112 -5.49 -0.51 -18.10
CA SER A 112 -5.86 -1.84 -17.63
C SER A 112 -6.57 -1.77 -16.29
N ASN A 113 -7.47 -2.73 -16.04
CA ASN A 113 -8.34 -2.77 -14.85
C ASN A 113 -9.31 -1.57 -14.78
N HIS A 114 -10.08 -1.48 -13.69
CA HIS A 114 -11.05 -0.41 -13.46
C HIS A 114 -10.78 0.30 -12.11
N PRO A 115 -11.29 1.52 -11.90
CA PRO A 115 -11.00 2.32 -10.70
C PRO A 115 -11.19 1.60 -9.36
N ALA A 116 -12.28 0.84 -9.21
CA ALA A 116 -12.50 0.06 -7.98
C ALA A 116 -11.41 -1.01 -7.73
N TYR A 117 -10.88 -1.65 -8.79
CA TYR A 117 -9.78 -2.62 -8.65
C TYR A 117 -8.51 -1.94 -8.16
N ALA A 118 -8.13 -0.81 -8.77
CA ALA A 118 -6.96 -0.03 -8.36
C ALA A 118 -7.06 0.45 -6.91
N ALA A 119 -8.26 0.83 -6.47
CA ALA A 119 -8.50 1.19 -5.07
C ALA A 119 -8.26 0.01 -4.11
N PHE A 120 -8.69 -1.21 -4.45
CA PHE A 120 -8.39 -2.39 -3.63
C PHE A 120 -6.92 -2.79 -3.65
N GLU A 121 -6.19 -2.53 -4.74
CA GLU A 121 -4.73 -2.69 -4.75
C GLU A 121 -4.06 -1.78 -3.74
N ILE A 122 -4.46 -0.51 -3.69
CA ILE A 122 -4.02 0.44 -2.69
C ILE A 122 -4.34 -0.03 -1.27
N VAL A 123 -5.58 -0.48 -1.00
CA VAL A 123 -5.93 -1.02 0.32
C VAL A 123 -5.01 -2.19 0.67
N GLY A 124 -4.74 -3.08 -0.30
CA GLY A 124 -3.80 -4.18 -0.14
C GLY A 124 -2.40 -3.72 0.27
N TYR A 125 -1.87 -2.69 -0.41
CA TYR A 125 -0.56 -2.12 -0.07
C TYR A 125 -0.57 -1.41 1.28
N ALA A 126 -1.62 -0.65 1.59
CA ALA A 126 -1.78 0.04 2.86
C ALA A 126 -1.79 -0.94 4.03
N MET A 127 -2.57 -2.02 3.92
CA MET A 127 -2.63 -3.04 4.97
C MET A 127 -1.33 -3.85 5.08
N ALA A 128 -0.64 -4.10 3.96
CA ALA A 128 0.68 -4.72 3.99
C ALA A 128 1.74 -3.82 4.66
N TRP A 129 1.66 -2.51 4.42
CA TRP A 129 2.51 -1.52 5.08
C TRP A 129 2.21 -1.48 6.58
N ALA A 130 0.93 -1.46 6.96
CA ALA A 130 0.48 -1.50 8.35
C ALA A 130 1.05 -2.72 9.08
N GLN A 131 0.91 -3.91 8.49
CA GLN A 131 1.41 -5.15 9.07
C GLN A 131 2.93 -5.11 9.22
N ALA A 132 3.66 -4.67 8.18
CA ALA A 132 5.10 -4.56 8.22
C ALA A 132 5.58 -3.61 9.32
N ARG A 133 4.83 -2.52 9.59
CA ARG A 133 5.11 -1.60 10.69
C ARG A 133 4.81 -2.22 12.05
N PHE A 134 3.61 -2.80 12.24
CA PHE A 134 3.19 -3.36 13.53
C PHE A 134 3.97 -4.62 13.93
N ARG A 135 4.52 -5.35 12.96
CA ARG A 135 5.34 -6.55 13.17
C ARG A 135 6.80 -6.33 12.79
N ALA A 136 7.28 -5.09 12.79
CA ALA A 136 8.59 -4.77 12.25
C ALA A 136 9.72 -5.60 12.89
N GLU A 137 9.69 -5.81 14.20
CA GLU A 137 10.67 -6.65 14.90
C GLU A 137 10.59 -8.11 14.48
N GLU A 138 9.39 -8.70 14.52
CA GLU A 138 9.16 -10.10 14.10
C GLU A 138 9.56 -10.36 12.65
N MET A 139 9.35 -9.36 11.78
CA MET A 139 9.68 -9.41 10.36
C MET A 139 11.14 -9.04 10.06
N GLY A 140 11.93 -8.61 11.05
CA GLY A 140 13.33 -8.22 10.87
C GLY A 140 13.50 -6.89 10.11
N TYR A 141 12.52 -6.00 10.20
CA TYR A 141 12.58 -4.64 9.64
C TYR A 141 13.11 -3.59 10.63
N VAL A 142 13.43 -4.00 11.85
CA VAL A 142 14.21 -3.21 12.80
C VAL A 142 15.66 -3.69 12.76
N THR A 143 16.59 -2.76 12.57
CA THR A 143 18.04 -3.01 12.60
C THR A 143 18.66 -2.01 13.56
N ASP A 144 19.38 -2.48 14.57
CA ASP A 144 19.98 -1.65 15.63
C ASP A 144 18.98 -0.67 16.26
N GLY A 145 17.77 -1.17 16.57
CA GLY A 145 16.68 -0.37 17.14
C GLY A 145 16.00 0.60 16.17
N THR A 146 16.44 0.66 14.91
CA THR A 146 15.94 1.61 13.91
C THR A 146 15.02 0.92 12.90
N LEU A 147 13.82 1.48 12.72
CA LEU A 147 12.87 1.04 11.71
C LEU A 147 13.27 1.55 10.31
N ARG A 148 13.00 0.77 9.28
CA ARG A 148 13.23 1.19 7.88
C ARG A 148 12.56 2.54 7.58
N PRO A 149 13.21 3.45 6.84
CA PRO A 149 12.69 4.80 6.59
C PRO A 149 11.25 4.84 6.06
N VAL A 150 10.89 3.92 5.16
CA VAL A 150 9.53 3.82 4.58
C VAL A 150 8.49 3.41 5.61
N LEU A 151 8.88 2.61 6.60
CA LEU A 151 8.00 2.14 7.68
C LEU A 151 7.99 3.10 8.86
N ALA A 152 9.03 3.93 9.03
CA ALA A 152 9.19 4.89 10.12
C ALA A 152 8.41 6.21 9.95
N THR A 153 7.76 6.44 8.80
CA THR A 153 6.98 7.66 8.54
C THR A 153 5.82 7.85 9.53
N ASN A 154 5.50 9.09 9.92
CA ASN A 154 4.41 9.36 10.86
C ASN A 154 3.04 9.22 10.18
N ALA A 155 2.99 9.54 8.89
CA ALA A 155 1.78 9.45 8.09
C ALA A 155 2.07 8.85 6.70
N ALA A 156 1.07 8.16 6.17
CA ALA A 156 1.04 7.65 4.81
C ALA A 156 -0.22 8.15 4.10
N ARG A 157 -0.07 8.63 2.87
CA ARG A 157 -1.18 8.91 1.95
C ARG A 157 -1.15 7.89 0.83
N TRP A 158 -2.31 7.49 0.34
CA TRP A 158 -2.42 6.52 -0.72
C TRP A 158 -3.30 7.06 -1.84
N CYS A 159 -2.84 7.03 -3.08
CA CYS A 159 -3.64 7.51 -4.20
C CYS A 159 -3.42 6.71 -5.49
N VAL A 160 -4.46 6.66 -6.32
CA VAL A 160 -4.35 6.18 -7.71
C VAL A 160 -4.14 7.40 -8.58
N LEU A 161 -3.13 7.37 -9.44
CA LEU A 161 -2.93 8.35 -10.49
C LEU A 161 -3.16 7.70 -11.85
N ALA A 162 -4.14 8.21 -12.59
CA ALA A 162 -4.51 7.69 -13.90
C ALA A 162 -5.01 8.80 -14.83
N PRO A 163 -4.96 8.60 -16.16
CA PRO A 163 -5.62 9.49 -17.11
C PRO A 163 -7.12 9.60 -16.84
N ALA A 164 -7.74 10.74 -17.17
CA ALA A 164 -9.18 10.94 -16.97
C ALA A 164 -10.04 9.84 -17.65
N SER A 165 -9.59 9.32 -18.80
CA SER A 165 -10.24 8.24 -19.53
C SER A 165 -10.30 6.91 -18.74
N PHE A 166 -9.41 6.69 -17.78
CA PHE A 166 -9.44 5.52 -16.91
C PHE A 166 -10.71 5.49 -16.03
N TYR A 167 -11.23 6.67 -15.70
CA TYR A 167 -12.46 6.84 -14.93
C TYR A 167 -13.70 6.98 -15.82
N ALA A 168 -13.54 6.95 -17.15
CA ALA A 168 -14.67 7.07 -18.06
C ALA A 168 -15.65 5.90 -17.88
N GLY A 169 -16.95 6.22 -17.94
CA GLY A 169 -18.02 5.23 -17.74
C GLY A 169 -18.40 4.97 -16.28
N TRP A 170 -17.73 5.61 -15.32
CA TRP A 170 -18.10 5.56 -13.91
C TRP A 170 -18.79 6.86 -13.49
N ASP A 171 -19.78 6.73 -12.60
CA ASP A 171 -20.41 7.89 -11.98
C ASP A 171 -19.45 8.54 -10.98
N ALA A 172 -19.13 9.82 -11.20
CA ALA A 172 -18.12 10.55 -10.43
C ALA A 172 -18.52 10.68 -8.96
N GLU A 173 -19.82 10.84 -8.67
CA GLU A 173 -20.32 10.99 -7.30
C GLU A 173 -20.24 9.66 -6.54
N GLN A 174 -20.58 8.54 -7.18
CA GLN A 174 -20.40 7.20 -6.63
C GLN A 174 -18.93 6.87 -6.39
N LEU A 175 -18.03 7.21 -7.33
CA LEU A 175 -16.59 7.02 -7.14
C LEU A 175 -16.07 7.86 -5.97
N ALA A 176 -16.50 9.12 -5.85
CA ALA A 176 -16.11 9.99 -4.74
C ALA A 176 -16.59 9.43 -3.39
N ARG A 177 -17.83 8.95 -3.30
CA ARG A 177 -18.35 8.28 -2.09
C ARG A 177 -17.59 7.01 -1.75
N PHE A 178 -17.26 6.20 -2.76
CA PHE A 178 -16.49 4.97 -2.58
C PHE A 178 -15.08 5.28 -2.06
N ALA A 179 -14.38 6.23 -2.67
CA ALA A 179 -13.07 6.69 -2.23
C ALA A 179 -13.10 7.26 -0.80
N ALA A 180 -14.09 8.11 -0.50
CA ALA A 180 -14.27 8.67 0.85
C ALA A 180 -14.49 7.58 1.92
N SER A 181 -15.29 6.55 1.61
CA SER A 181 -15.50 5.40 2.51
C SER A 181 -14.20 4.63 2.76
N LEU A 182 -13.37 4.43 1.73
CA LEU A 182 -12.05 3.82 1.87
C LEU A 182 -11.10 4.67 2.71
N ASP A 183 -11.01 5.97 2.43
CA ASP A 183 -10.16 6.89 3.17
C ASP A 183 -10.54 6.94 4.65
N GLN A 184 -11.83 7.03 4.95
CA GLN A 184 -12.34 6.95 6.32
C GLN A 184 -11.97 5.61 6.97
N GLY A 185 -12.20 4.50 6.27
CA GLY A 185 -11.87 3.16 6.76
C GLY A 185 -10.39 2.98 7.09
N MET A 186 -9.50 3.43 6.20
CA MET A 186 -8.05 3.40 6.41
C MET A 186 -7.65 4.28 7.60
N ASN A 187 -8.13 5.53 7.65
CA ASN A 187 -7.82 6.45 8.73
C ASN A 187 -8.25 5.91 10.10
N SER A 188 -9.48 5.37 10.21
CA SER A 188 -9.97 4.76 11.43
C SER A 188 -9.15 3.52 11.82
N PHE A 189 -8.83 2.64 10.86
CA PHE A 189 -8.00 1.46 11.10
C PHE A 189 -6.62 1.83 11.67
N PHE A 190 -5.92 2.79 11.03
CA PHE A 190 -4.61 3.21 11.49
C PHE A 190 -4.66 3.91 12.84
N THR A 191 -5.63 4.80 13.05
CA THR A 191 -5.77 5.55 14.32
C THR A 191 -5.97 4.60 15.50
N GLU A 192 -6.91 3.65 15.38
CA GLU A 192 -7.20 2.72 16.47
C GLU A 192 -6.02 1.78 16.76
N ARG A 193 -5.34 1.27 15.73
CA ARG A 193 -4.20 0.36 15.89
C ARG A 193 -2.97 1.06 16.43
N LEU A 194 -2.64 2.26 15.96
CA LEU A 194 -1.53 3.05 16.50
C LEU A 194 -1.77 3.40 17.97
N ASN A 195 -2.99 3.82 18.33
CA ASN A 195 -3.36 4.10 19.72
C ASN A 195 -3.28 2.85 20.61
N SER A 196 -3.72 1.70 20.09
CA SER A 196 -3.64 0.41 20.82
C SER A 196 -2.21 -0.07 21.02
N THR A 197 -1.30 0.21 20.07
CA THR A 197 0.13 -0.12 20.19
C THR A 197 0.83 0.80 21.18
N CYS A 198 0.56 2.11 21.15
CA CYS A 198 1.10 3.07 22.13
C CYS A 198 0.62 2.77 23.57
N ALA A 199 -0.62 2.29 23.75
CA ALA A 199 -1.12 1.89 25.07
C ALA A 199 -0.47 0.61 25.62
N ASN A 200 0.00 -0.27 24.75
CA ASN A 200 0.57 -1.58 25.13
C ASN A 200 2.10 -1.65 25.05
N SER A 201 2.76 -0.62 24.51
CA SER A 201 4.22 -0.55 24.44
C SER A 201 4.71 0.66 25.23
N GLN A 202 5.42 0.41 26.34
CA GLN A 202 6.25 1.44 26.94
C GLN A 202 7.44 1.72 26.00
N GLY A 203 7.23 2.61 25.02
CA GLY A 203 8.28 3.54 24.61
C GLY A 203 9.05 3.33 23.29
N LEU A 204 8.48 2.79 22.20
CA LEU A 204 9.25 2.73 20.93
C LEU A 204 8.54 3.13 19.62
N PHE A 205 7.22 3.38 19.61
CA PHE A 205 6.50 3.61 18.34
C PHE A 205 5.46 4.75 18.32
N CYS A 206 5.59 5.69 19.27
CA CYS A 206 5.02 7.03 19.17
C CYS A 206 6.22 8.00 19.06
#